data_AF-A0A0Q7B7T8-F1
#
_entry.id   AF-A0A0Q7B7T8-F1
#
_cell.length_a   1.000
_cell.length_b   1.000
_cell.length_c   1.000
_cell.angle_alpha   90.00
_cell.angle_beta   90.00
_cell.angle_gamma   90.00
#
_symmetry.space_group_name_H-M   'P 1'
#
loop_
_entity.id
_entity.type
_entity.pdbx_description
1 polymer ?
#
loop_
_entity_poly.entity_id
_entity_poly.type
_entity_poly.pdbx_seq_one_letter_code
_entity_poly.pdbx_strand_id
1 'polypeptide(L)'
;MTAVAPHPSVVALRRRQRAGSINRRVGWVLLPVMVAATAVHYLSGGGSTLAGVLVALVVGLNTTHLGLSVYVFGLVRPRRTLKVFHIYFGYALGVVIWASQTNLDNEPLHTYLTVLMFAGIAVHLLLATRYAARRRVAQHAASPYFRG
;
A
#
# COMPACT_ATOMS: atom_id res chain seq x y z
N MET A 1 30.45 -24.77 -19.28
CA MET A 1 29.14 -24.94 -18.62
C MET A 1 28.24 -23.79 -19.04
N THR A 2 27.31 -24.02 -19.96
CA THR A 2 26.33 -23.01 -20.38
C THR A 2 25.17 -23.01 -19.38
N ALA A 3 25.00 -21.89 -18.65
CA ALA A 3 23.89 -21.74 -17.72
C ALA A 3 22.57 -21.73 -18.51
N VAL A 4 21.71 -22.71 -18.26
CA VAL A 4 20.37 -22.77 -18.87
C VAL A 4 19.59 -21.53 -18.43
N ALA A 5 19.11 -20.74 -19.41
CA ALA A 5 18.32 -19.55 -19.13
C ALA A 5 17.05 -19.94 -18.36
N PRO A 6 16.69 -19.21 -17.28
CA PRO A 6 15.51 -19.53 -16.49
C PRO A 6 14.23 -19.39 -17.31
N HIS A 7 13.31 -20.33 -17.13
CA HIS A 7 12.02 -20.34 -17.82
C HIS A 7 11.26 -18.99 -17.60
N PRO A 8 10.57 -18.44 -18.62
CA PRO A 8 9.91 -17.14 -18.53
C PRO A 8 8.96 -16.97 -17.34
N SER A 9 8.27 -18.04 -16.93
CA SER A 9 7.38 -18.03 -15.76
C SER A 9 8.12 -17.77 -14.44
N VAL A 10 9.35 -18.29 -14.30
CA VAL A 10 10.20 -18.07 -13.12
C VAL A 10 10.66 -16.61 -13.08
N VAL A 11 11.02 -16.05 -14.24
CA VAL A 11 11.40 -14.64 -14.37
C VAL A 11 10.22 -13.73 -14.01
N ALA A 12 9.02 -14.03 -14.52
CA ALA A 12 7.80 -13.29 -14.22
C ALA A 12 7.45 -13.34 -12.72
N LEU A 13 7.58 -14.52 -12.09
CA LEU A 13 7.36 -14.68 -10.65
C LEU A 13 8.34 -13.84 -9.83
N ARG A 14 9.64 -13.88 -10.16
CA ARG A 14 10.68 -13.07 -9.49
C ARG A 14 10.40 -11.57 -9.63
N ARG A 15 9.97 -11.11 -10.81
CA ARG A 15 9.57 -9.71 -11.03
C ARG A 15 8.41 -9.31 -10.13
N ARG A 16 7.36 -10.14 -10.03
CA ARG A 16 6.22 -9.89 -9.13
C ARG A 16 6.64 -9.88 -7.65
N GLN A 17 7.52 -10.78 -7.24
CA GLN A 17 8.05 -10.79 -5.86
C GLN A 17 8.86 -9.53 -5.55
N ARG A 18 9.71 -9.09 -6.49
CA ARG A 18 10.47 -7.84 -6.38
C ARG A 18 9.54 -6.64 -6.31
N ALA A 19 8.57 -6.54 -7.20
CA ALA A 19 7.54 -5.50 -7.18
C ALA A 19 6.79 -5.48 -5.85
N GLY A 20 6.42 -6.65 -5.31
CA GLY A 20 5.79 -6.74 -3.99
C GLY A 20 6.70 -6.29 -2.84
N SER A 21 8.01 -6.47 -2.95
CA SER A 21 8.97 -5.95 -1.97
C SER A 21 9.14 -4.43 -2.07
N ILE A 22 9.22 -3.90 -3.29
CA ILE A 22 9.27 -2.46 -3.53
C ILE A 22 7.99 -1.81 -3.01
N ASN A 23 6.84 -2.40 -3.33
CA ASN A 23 5.54 -1.90 -2.90
C ASN A 23 5.44 -1.74 -1.37
N ARG A 24 5.98 -2.71 -0.61
CA ARG A 24 6.05 -2.60 0.86
C ARG A 24 6.92 -1.45 1.32
N ARG A 25 8.07 -1.22 0.67
CA ARG A 25 8.95 -0.08 1.00
C ARG A 25 8.26 1.24 0.70
N VAL A 26 7.60 1.36 -0.45
CA VAL A 26 6.80 2.53 -0.82
C VAL A 26 5.72 2.80 0.24
N GLY A 27 4.97 1.77 0.67
CA GLY A 27 3.96 1.93 1.72
C GLY A 27 4.55 2.41 3.07
N TRP A 28 5.71 1.90 3.46
CA TRP A 28 6.41 2.34 4.67
C TRP A 28 6.94 3.77 4.60
N VAL A 29 7.34 4.24 3.42
CA VAL A 29 7.76 5.63 3.21
C VAL A 29 6.56 6.57 3.10
N LEU A 30 5.48 6.13 2.45
CA LEU A 30 4.25 6.89 2.29
C LEU A 30 3.63 7.29 3.64
N LEU A 31 3.65 6.39 4.63
CA LEU A 31 3.07 6.65 5.95
C LEU A 31 3.65 7.90 6.66
N PRO A 32 4.96 8.01 6.93
CA PRO A 32 5.53 9.20 7.57
C PRO A 32 5.41 10.45 6.70
N VAL A 33 5.51 10.33 5.36
CA VAL A 33 5.32 11.48 4.45
C VAL A 33 3.90 12.02 4.55
N MET A 34 2.90 11.14 4.65
CA MET A 34 1.50 11.52 4.80
C MET A 34 1.20 12.15 6.16
N VAL A 35 1.79 11.62 7.25
CA VAL A 35 1.73 12.27 8.58
C VAL A 35 2.34 13.66 8.53
N ALA A 36 3.50 13.82 7.90
CA ALA A 36 4.16 15.12 7.75
C ALA A 36 3.31 16.08 6.90
N ALA A 37 2.74 15.62 5.78
CA ALA A 37 1.86 16.42 4.92
C ALA A 37 0.65 16.95 5.70
N THR A 38 -0.04 16.08 6.45
CA THR A 38 -1.17 16.48 7.30
C THR A 38 -0.75 17.46 8.38
N ALA A 39 0.38 17.20 9.07
CA ALA A 39 0.86 18.09 10.12
C ALA A 39 1.18 19.49 9.57
N VAL A 40 1.88 19.57 8.43
CA VAL A 40 2.23 20.85 7.79
C VAL A 40 0.98 21.60 7.33
N HIS A 41 -0.02 20.89 6.79
CA HIS A 41 -1.28 21.51 6.38
C HIS A 41 -1.97 22.23 7.56
N TYR A 42 -2.12 21.56 8.71
CA TYR A 42 -2.78 22.13 9.88
C TYR A 42 -1.93 23.10 10.70
N LEU A 43 -0.58 23.01 10.64
CA LEU A 43 0.31 23.92 11.38
C LEU A 43 0.59 25.23 10.64
N SER A 44 0.80 25.16 9.33
CA SER A 44 1.30 26.30 8.54
C SER A 44 0.24 26.93 7.65
N GLY A 45 -0.95 26.33 7.54
CA GLY A 45 -1.91 26.61 6.48
C GLY A 45 -1.39 26.11 5.13
N GLY A 46 -2.25 25.52 4.30
CA GLY A 46 -1.86 24.80 3.07
C GLY A 46 -1.05 25.55 2.00
N GLY A 47 -0.72 26.83 2.19
CA GLY A 47 -0.06 27.70 1.21
C GLY A 47 1.49 27.66 1.18
N SER A 48 2.16 26.84 1.99
CA SER A 48 3.62 26.78 1.98
C SER A 48 4.19 25.90 0.85
N THR A 49 5.37 26.25 0.31
CA THR A 49 6.07 25.42 -0.69
C THR A 49 6.31 23.99 -0.19
N LEU A 50 6.61 23.85 1.11
CA LEU A 50 6.78 22.54 1.74
C LEU A 50 5.48 21.72 1.72
N ALA A 51 4.33 22.34 1.98
CA ALA A 51 3.03 21.67 1.89
C ALA A 51 2.81 21.14 0.46
N GLY A 52 3.06 21.95 -0.57
CA GLY A 52 2.96 21.53 -1.96
C GLY A 52 3.86 20.34 -2.32
N VAL A 53 5.12 20.36 -1.88
CA VAL A 53 6.06 19.25 -2.09
C VAL A 53 5.59 17.97 -1.38
N LEU A 54 5.13 18.08 -0.14
CA LEU A 54 4.63 16.93 0.62
C LEU A 54 3.37 16.33 0.00
N VAL A 55 2.42 17.16 -0.44
CA VAL A 55 1.22 16.72 -1.17
C VAL A 55 1.61 15.98 -2.45
N ALA A 56 2.53 16.55 -3.25
CA ALA A 56 3.01 15.91 -4.47
C ALA A 56 3.67 14.54 -4.18
N LEU A 57 4.46 14.45 -3.11
CA LEU A 57 5.05 13.19 -2.65
C LEU A 57 3.99 12.18 -2.20
N VAL A 58 2.98 12.60 -1.43
CA VAL A 58 1.86 11.74 -1.01
C VAL A 58 1.14 11.19 -2.24
N VAL A 59 0.78 12.05 -3.19
CA VAL A 59 0.09 11.66 -4.42
C VAL A 59 0.95 10.68 -5.24
N GLY A 60 2.23 11.00 -5.46
CA GLY A 60 3.14 10.16 -6.23
C GLY A 60 3.39 8.79 -5.59
N LEU A 61 3.66 8.76 -4.28
CA LEU A 61 3.89 7.53 -3.52
C LEU A 61 2.62 6.68 -3.44
N ASN A 62 1.46 7.29 -3.17
CA ASN A 62 0.17 6.58 -3.14
C ASN A 62 -0.16 5.98 -4.51
N THR A 63 0.03 6.74 -5.59
CA THR A 63 -0.18 6.26 -6.97
C THR A 63 0.75 5.10 -7.29
N THR A 64 2.03 5.21 -6.92
CA THR A 64 3.01 4.14 -7.10
C THR A 64 2.63 2.90 -6.30
N HIS A 65 2.19 3.07 -5.05
CA HIS A 65 1.77 1.98 -4.18
C HIS A 65 0.53 1.25 -4.74
N LEU A 66 -0.45 2.01 -5.21
CA LEU A 66 -1.67 1.48 -5.80
C LEU A 66 -1.36 0.74 -7.12
N GLY A 67 -0.58 1.37 -8.01
CA GLY A 67 -0.17 0.78 -9.28
C GLY A 67 0.62 -0.52 -9.12
N LEU A 68 1.58 -0.55 -8.19
CA LEU A 68 2.31 -1.77 -7.85
C LEU A 68 1.40 -2.84 -7.23
N SER A 69 0.43 -2.44 -6.41
CA SER A 69 -0.53 -3.37 -5.83
C SER A 69 -1.40 -4.01 -6.92
N VAL A 70 -1.90 -3.22 -7.88
CA VAL A 70 -2.63 -3.73 -9.05
C VAL A 70 -1.73 -4.62 -9.93
N TYR A 71 -0.47 -4.25 -10.16
CA TYR A 71 0.46 -5.09 -10.92
C TYR A 71 0.71 -6.46 -10.26
N VAL A 72 0.88 -6.48 -8.93
CA VAL A 72 1.21 -7.69 -8.18
C VAL A 72 -0.02 -8.58 -7.98
N PHE A 73 -1.14 -8.00 -7.57
CA PHE A 73 -2.34 -8.73 -7.16
C PHE A 73 -3.42 -8.80 -8.24
N GLY A 74 -3.46 -7.82 -9.14
CA GLY A 74 -4.49 -7.68 -10.16
C GLY A 74 -5.88 -7.40 -9.57
N LEU A 75 -6.88 -7.60 -10.43
CA LEU A 75 -8.28 -7.71 -10.02
C LEU A 75 -8.55 -9.16 -9.63
N VAL A 76 -8.45 -9.44 -8.34
CA VAL A 76 -8.68 -10.79 -7.79
C VAL A 76 -10.17 -11.11 -7.81
N ARG A 77 -10.55 -12.36 -8.16
CA ARG A 77 -11.97 -12.76 -8.09
C ARG A 77 -12.52 -12.49 -6.68
N PRO A 78 -13.73 -11.90 -6.55
CA PRO A 78 -14.31 -11.61 -5.25
C PRO A 78 -14.54 -12.92 -4.49
N ARG A 79 -13.78 -13.10 -3.40
CA ARG A 79 -13.88 -14.23 -2.48
C ARG A 79 -13.86 -13.70 -1.07
N ARG A 80 -14.61 -14.33 -0.17
CA ARG A 80 -14.66 -13.98 1.27
C ARG A 80 -13.39 -14.44 2.00
N THR A 81 -12.24 -13.94 1.57
CA THR A 81 -10.93 -14.23 2.19
C THR A 81 -10.30 -12.94 2.69
N LEU A 82 -9.57 -13.03 3.80
CA LEU A 82 -8.86 -11.88 4.39
C LEU A 82 -7.92 -11.20 3.38
N LYS A 83 -7.26 -11.98 2.52
CA LYS A 83 -6.36 -11.47 1.47
C LYS A 83 -7.11 -10.60 0.47
N VAL A 84 -8.23 -11.09 -0.06
CA VAL A 84 -9.03 -10.37 -1.06
C VAL A 84 -9.63 -9.11 -0.45
N PHE A 85 -10.13 -9.19 0.78
CA PHE A 85 -10.62 -8.02 1.51
C PHE A 85 -9.52 -6.96 1.70
N HIS A 86 -8.34 -7.36 2.17
CA HIS A 86 -7.20 -6.45 2.35
C HIS A 86 -6.78 -5.75 1.05
N ILE A 87 -6.78 -6.46 -0.08
CA ILE A 87 -6.44 -5.90 -1.40
C ILE A 87 -7.45 -4.82 -1.80
N TYR A 88 -8.75 -5.15 -1.82
CA TYR A 88 -9.79 -4.21 -2.23
C TYR A 88 -9.94 -3.04 -1.27
N PHE A 89 -9.80 -3.29 0.03
CA PHE A 89 -9.76 -2.24 1.04
C PHE A 89 -8.57 -1.29 0.80
N GLY A 90 -7.39 -1.83 0.44
CA GLY A 90 -6.24 -1.01 0.06
C GLY A 90 -6.50 -0.15 -1.18
N TYR A 91 -7.22 -0.67 -2.18
CA TYR A 91 -7.61 0.12 -3.36
C TYR A 91 -8.56 1.26 -2.99
N ALA A 92 -9.60 0.97 -2.21
CA ALA A 92 -10.53 1.98 -1.73
C ALA A 92 -9.82 3.05 -0.89
N LEU A 93 -8.90 2.64 0.01
CA LEU A 93 -8.08 3.56 0.80
C LEU A 93 -7.21 4.46 -0.10
N GLY A 94 -6.59 3.90 -1.14
CA GLY A 94 -5.83 4.68 -2.12
C GLY A 94 -6.65 5.79 -2.78
N VAL A 95 -7.93 5.51 -3.08
CA VAL A 95 -8.88 6.51 -3.61
C VAL A 95 -9.24 7.56 -2.54
N VAL A 96 -9.46 7.16 -1.29
CA VAL A 96 -9.70 8.11 -0.19
C VAL A 96 -8.51 9.05 0.01
N ILE A 97 -7.28 8.53 -0.07
CA ILE A 97 -6.06 9.35 -0.01
C ILE A 97 -6.07 10.38 -1.15
N TRP A 98 -6.32 9.98 -2.40
CA TRP A 98 -6.44 10.93 -3.50
C TRP A 98 -7.52 11.98 -3.25
N ALA A 99 -8.72 11.56 -2.86
CA ALA A 99 -9.81 12.48 -2.57
C ALA A 99 -9.43 13.49 -1.48
N SER A 100 -8.74 13.06 -0.42
CA SER A 100 -8.23 13.96 0.62
C SER A 100 -7.25 15.00 0.03
N GLN A 101 -6.29 14.56 -0.79
CA GLN A 101 -5.27 15.45 -1.37
C GLN A 101 -5.79 16.39 -2.45
N THR A 102 -6.92 16.08 -3.11
CA THR A 102 -7.53 16.97 -4.12
C THR A 102 -8.55 17.95 -3.55
N ASN A 103 -8.90 17.84 -2.27
CA ASN A 103 -9.92 18.68 -1.62
C ASN A 103 -9.32 19.58 -0.54
N LEU A 104 -8.02 19.89 -0.61
CA LEU A 104 -7.31 20.71 0.39
C LEU A 104 -7.93 22.10 0.58
N ASP A 105 -8.60 22.65 -0.43
CA ASP A 105 -9.28 23.95 -0.36
C ASP A 105 -10.70 23.88 0.25
N ASN A 106 -11.23 22.67 0.45
CA ASN A 106 -12.52 22.43 1.10
C ASN A 106 -12.30 21.80 2.48
N GLU A 107 -11.92 22.66 3.43
CA GLU A 107 -11.51 22.27 4.80
C GLU A 107 -12.45 21.27 5.51
N PRO A 108 -13.80 21.46 5.51
CA PRO A 108 -14.69 20.49 6.14
C PRO A 108 -14.57 19.10 5.51
N LEU A 109 -14.59 19.01 4.18
CA LEU A 109 -14.50 17.74 3.47
C LEU A 109 -13.10 17.12 3.62
N HIS A 110 -12.04 17.93 3.49
CA HIS A 110 -10.67 17.49 3.70
C HIS A 110 -10.50 16.88 5.08
N THR A 111 -11.00 17.54 6.12
CA THR A 111 -10.90 17.05 7.50
C THR A 111 -11.58 15.69 7.68
N TYR A 112 -12.81 15.51 7.18
CA TYR A 112 -13.48 14.20 7.23
C TYR A 112 -12.72 13.12 6.46
N LEU A 113 -12.22 13.45 5.26
CA LEU A 113 -11.44 12.52 4.45
C LEU A 113 -10.11 12.16 5.12
N THR A 114 -9.46 13.10 5.80
CA THR A 114 -8.23 12.90 6.55
C THR A 114 -8.45 11.97 7.75
N VAL A 115 -9.53 12.16 8.51
CA VAL A 115 -9.92 11.24 9.59
C VAL A 115 -10.18 9.83 9.04
N LEU A 116 -10.98 9.73 7.97
CA LEU A 116 -11.28 8.44 7.33
C LEU A 116 -10.02 7.76 6.78
N MET A 117 -9.11 8.55 6.20
CA MET A 117 -7.83 8.10 5.68
C MET A 117 -6.98 7.48 6.79
N PHE A 118 -6.77 8.16 7.93
CA PHE A 118 -5.97 7.62 9.04
C PHE A 118 -6.62 6.40 9.70
N ALA A 119 -7.94 6.42 9.90
CA ALA A 119 -8.67 5.24 10.37
C ALA A 119 -8.50 4.06 9.39
N GLY A 120 -8.61 4.34 8.09
CA GLY A 120 -8.40 3.37 7.03
C GLY A 120 -6.97 2.81 7.02
N ILE A 121 -5.95 3.65 7.16
CA ILE A 121 -4.55 3.22 7.28
C ILE A 121 -4.36 2.28 8.46
N ALA A 122 -4.89 2.61 9.64
CA ALA A 122 -4.79 1.76 10.83
C ALA A 122 -5.42 0.37 10.57
N VAL A 123 -6.62 0.34 9.99
CA VAL A 123 -7.28 -0.92 9.59
C VAL A 123 -6.44 -1.66 8.55
N HIS A 124 -5.89 -0.98 7.54
CA HIS A 124 -5.09 -1.59 6.49
C HIS A 124 -3.83 -2.26 7.06
N LEU A 125 -3.13 -1.59 7.98
CA LEU A 125 -1.96 -2.13 8.69
C LEU A 125 -2.32 -3.32 9.57
N LEU A 126 -3.46 -3.27 10.28
CA LEU A 126 -3.96 -4.40 11.06
C LEU A 126 -4.25 -5.63 10.16
N LEU A 127 -4.90 -5.42 9.01
CA LEU A 127 -5.15 -6.49 8.06
C LEU A 127 -3.85 -7.05 7.49
N ALA A 128 -2.87 -6.19 7.15
CA ALA A 128 -1.57 -6.59 6.63
C ALA A 128 -0.80 -7.46 7.64
N THR A 129 -0.75 -7.03 8.90
CA THR A 129 -0.06 -7.77 9.99
C THR A 129 -0.74 -9.09 10.27
N ARG A 130 -2.09 -9.13 10.37
CA ARG A 130 -2.85 -10.38 10.54
C ARG A 130 -2.64 -11.35 9.38
N TYR A 131 -2.63 -10.85 8.14
CA TYR A 131 -2.34 -11.67 6.97
C TYR A 131 -0.90 -12.21 6.99
N ALA A 132 0.08 -11.37 7.33
CA ALA A 132 1.48 -11.77 7.44
C ALA A 132 1.68 -12.85 8.51
N ALA A 133 1.03 -12.73 9.67
CA ALA A 133 1.06 -13.72 10.74
C ALA A 133 0.48 -15.06 10.27
N ARG A 134 -0.71 -15.08 9.67
CA ARG A 134 -1.32 -16.30 9.13
C ARG A 134 -0.45 -16.99 8.09
N ARG A 135 0.18 -16.22 7.21
CA ARG A 135 1.09 -16.76 6.20
C ARG A 135 2.33 -17.41 6.83
N ARG A 136 2.94 -16.78 7.85
CA ARG A 136 4.10 -17.37 8.56
C ARG A 136 3.73 -18.69 9.22
N VAL A 137 2.59 -18.75 9.91
CA VAL A 137 2.07 -19.99 10.52
C VAL A 137 1.91 -21.10 9.48
N ALA A 138 1.30 -20.80 8.33
CA ALA A 138 1.14 -21.79 7.25
C ALA A 138 2.49 -22.27 6.68
N GLN A 139 3.48 -21.39 6.57
CA GLN A 139 4.83 -21.75 6.12
C GLN A 139 5.56 -22.65 7.12
N HIS A 140 5.43 -22.39 8.42
CA HIS A 140 5.99 -23.23 9.47
C HIS A 140 5.31 -24.62 9.52
N ALA A 141 3.99 -24.69 9.36
CA ALA A 141 3.25 -25.95 9.31
C ALA A 141 3.59 -26.82 8.08
N ALA A 142 3.99 -26.21 6.97
CA ALA A 142 4.41 -26.94 5.77
C ALA A 142 5.88 -27.41 5.80
N SER A 143 6.71 -26.80 6.65
CA SER A 143 8.16 -27.09 6.73
C SER A 143 8.54 -28.54 7.09
N PRO A 144 7.76 -29.31 7.88
CA PRO A 144 8.05 -30.72 8.15
C PRO A 144 7.86 -31.62 6.93
N TYR A 145 6.94 -31.28 6.01
CA TYR A 145 6.56 -32.12 4.87
C TYR A 145 7.55 -32.08 3.70
N PHE A 146 8.49 -31.13 3.69
CA PHE A 146 9.53 -30.98 2.66
C PHE A 146 10.93 -31.39 3.14
N ARG A 147 11.04 -31.93 4.36
CA ARG A 147 12.29 -32.41 4.96
C ARG A 147 12.35 -33.93 5.13
N GLY A 148 11.32 -34.67 4.68
CA GLY A 148 11.34 -36.12 4.49
C GLY A 148 11.40 -36.44 3.01
#